data_AF-A0A2E6IA02-F1
#
_entry.id   AF-A0A2E6IA02-F1
#
_cell.length_a   1.000
_cell.length_b   1.000
_cell.length_c   1.000
_cell.angle_alpha   90.00
_cell.angle_beta   90.00
_cell.angle_gamma   90.00
#
_symmetry.space_group_name_H-M   'P 1'
#
loop_
_entity.id
_entity.type
_entity.pdbx_description
1 polymer ?
#
loop_
_entity_poly.entity_id
_entity_poly.type
_entity_poly.pdbx_seq_one_letter_code
_entity_poly.pdbx_strand_id
1 'polypeptide(L)' 'MGNIRPSFIKIRAIRLCEEYPDQFNDDFEHNKALVAEYTDVENKRMRNWIAGYVTRYMQRRED' A
#
# COMPACT_ATOMS: atom_id res chain seq x y z
N MET A 1 9.15 -9.74 19.47
CA MET A 1 8.42 -10.29 18.29
C MET A 1 8.49 -9.26 17.17
N GLY A 2 9.00 -9.63 15.98
CA GLY A 2 9.30 -8.69 14.89
C GLY A 2 8.07 -8.25 14.09
N ASN A 3 7.98 -6.96 13.75
CA ASN A 3 6.92 -6.37 12.92
C ASN A 3 7.28 -6.39 11.43
N ILE A 4 7.62 -7.57 10.89
CA ILE A 4 7.97 -7.71 9.48
C ILE A 4 6.69 -8.03 8.69
N ARG A 5 6.36 -7.16 7.73
CA ARG A 5 5.25 -7.40 6.80
C ARG A 5 5.61 -8.57 5.86
N PRO A 6 4.70 -9.53 5.63
CA PRO A 6 4.92 -10.63 4.68
C PRO A 6 5.26 -10.13 3.27
N SER A 7 6.02 -10.92 2.51
CA SER A 7 6.47 -10.53 1.15
C SER A 7 5.31 -10.23 0.20
N PHE A 8 4.21 -10.99 0.26
CA PHE A 8 3.06 -10.79 -0.62
C PHE A 8 2.42 -9.40 -0.46
N ILE A 9 2.45 -8.83 0.76
CA ILE A 9 1.95 -7.47 1.02
C ILE A 9 2.80 -6.45 0.27
N LYS A 10 4.13 -6.61 0.34
CA LYS A 10 5.08 -5.70 -0.30
C LYS A 10 4.95 -5.76 -1.81
N ILE A 11 4.86 -6.97 -2.37
CA ILE A 11 4.71 -7.20 -3.81
C ILE A 11 3.41 -6.57 -4.31
N ARG A 12 2.27 -6.81 -3.64
CA ARG A 12 1.00 -6.17 -4.02
C ARG A 12 1.05 -4.65 -3.94
N ALA A 13 1.63 -4.10 -2.88
CA ALA A 13 1.76 -2.66 -2.71
C ALA A 13 2.62 -2.01 -3.81
N ILE A 14 3.79 -2.60 -4.12
CA ILE A 14 4.67 -2.10 -5.20
C ILE A 14 3.93 -2.16 -6.53
N ARG A 15 3.29 -3.29 -6.82
CA ARG A 15 2.55 -3.49 -8.06
C ARG A 15 1.41 -2.47 -8.24
N LEU A 16 0.66 -2.17 -7.17
CA LEU A 16 -0.35 -1.11 -7.20
C LEU A 16 0.26 0.26 -7.55
N CYS A 17 1.40 0.61 -6.96
CA CYS A 17 2.10 1.87 -7.27
C CYS A 17 2.71 1.90 -8.68
N GLU A 18 2.97 0.74 -9.30
CA GLU A 18 3.42 0.64 -10.69
C GLU A 18 2.24 0.73 -11.67
N GLU A 19 1.10 0.15 -11.33
CA GLU A 19 -0.13 0.20 -12.15
C GLU A 19 -0.79 1.60 -12.11
N TYR A 20 -0.73 2.28 -10.96
CA TYR A 20 -1.37 3.59 -10.74
C TYR A 20 -0.40 4.61 -10.12
N PRO A 21 0.68 5.00 -10.85
CA PRO A 21 1.77 5.81 -10.29
C PRO A 21 1.35 7.19 -9.78
N ASP A 22 0.38 7.84 -10.42
CA ASP A 22 -0.07 9.19 -10.08
C ASP A 22 -1.25 9.24 -9.08
N GLN A 23 -1.77 8.07 -8.67
CA GLN A 23 -2.95 8.01 -7.79
C GLN A 23 -2.56 7.98 -6.30
N PHE A 24 -1.45 7.31 -5.97
CA PHE A 24 -0.97 7.19 -4.60
C PHE A 24 -0.12 8.38 -4.19
N ASN A 25 -0.09 8.69 -2.89
CA ASN A 25 0.68 9.80 -2.30
C ASN A 25 1.21 9.43 -0.90
N ASP A 26 1.64 10.40 -0.11
CA ASP A 26 2.14 10.20 1.26
C ASP A 26 1.04 10.10 2.34
N ASP A 27 -0.24 10.25 1.98
CA ASP A 27 -1.36 10.18 2.92
C ASP A 27 -1.90 8.75 3.09
N PHE A 28 -2.00 8.28 4.33
CA PHE A 28 -2.42 6.91 4.63
C PHE A 28 -3.93 6.68 4.37
N GLU A 29 -4.78 7.64 4.67
CA GLU A 29 -6.24 7.49 4.54
C GLU A 29 -6.65 7.40 3.07
N HIS A 30 -6.07 8.27 2.24
CA HIS A 30 -6.20 8.28 0.79
C HIS A 30 -5.74 6.95 0.18
N ASN A 31 -4.52 6.53 0.48
CA ASN A 31 -3.97 5.26 -0.03
C ASN A 31 -4.82 4.06 0.42
N LYS A 32 -5.37 4.08 1.65
CA LYS A 32 -6.24 3.01 2.15
C LYS A 32 -7.57 2.92 1.40
N ALA A 33 -8.14 4.07 0.99
CA ALA A 33 -9.34 4.10 0.16
C ALA A 33 -9.05 3.53 -1.24
N LEU A 34 -7.97 3.96 -1.88
CA LEU A 34 -7.55 3.44 -3.18
C LEU A 34 -7.22 1.94 -3.15
N VAL A 35 -6.57 1.46 -2.09
CA VAL A 35 -6.34 0.01 -1.92
C VAL A 35 -7.67 -0.74 -1.78
N ALA A 36 -8.69 -0.17 -1.16
CA ALA A 36 -10.02 -0.80 -1.10
C ALA A 36 -10.71 -0.82 -2.47
N GLU A 37 -10.48 0.19 -3.31
CA GLU A 37 -11.06 0.29 -4.66
C GLU A 37 -10.35 -0.64 -5.65
N TYR A 38 -9.02 -0.68 -5.63
CA TYR A 38 -8.22 -1.44 -6.61
C TYR A 38 -7.91 -2.87 -6.17
N THR A 39 -8.35 -3.29 -4.97
CA THR A 39 -8.13 -4.65 -4.49
C THR A 39 -9.35 -5.24 -3.81
N ASP A 40 -9.62 -6.51 -4.08
CA ASP A 40 -10.68 -7.29 -3.42
C ASP A 40 -10.22 -7.81 -2.04
N VAL A 41 -9.61 -6.94 -1.22
CA VAL A 41 -9.09 -7.34 0.10
C VAL A 41 -10.17 -7.13 1.16
N GLU A 42 -10.81 -8.23 1.54
CA GLU A 42 -11.86 -8.23 2.57
C GLU A 42 -11.30 -7.95 3.98
N ASN A 43 -10.06 -8.35 4.25
CA ASN A 43 -9.48 -8.22 5.58
C ASN A 43 -8.90 -6.82 5.85
N LYS A 44 -9.51 -6.10 6.81
CA LYS A 44 -9.06 -4.78 7.30
C LYS A 44 -7.57 -4.73 7.62
N ARG A 45 -7.01 -5.77 8.26
CA ARG A 45 -5.59 -5.80 8.64
C ARG A 45 -4.68 -5.85 7.41
N MET A 46 -5.04 -6.66 6.41
CA MET A 46 -4.29 -6.75 5.16
C MET A 46 -4.36 -5.45 4.37
N ARG A 47 -5.55 -4.85 4.25
CA ARG A 47 -5.71 -3.54 3.61
C ARG A 47 -4.83 -2.47 4.26
N ASN A 48 -4.84 -2.38 5.58
CA ASN A 48 -4.01 -1.42 6.33
C ASN A 48 -2.50 -1.68 6.12
N TRP A 49 -2.08 -2.94 6.02
CA TRP A 49 -0.68 -3.28 5.76
C TRP A 49 -0.22 -2.92 4.35
N ILE A 50 -1.08 -3.13 3.35
CA ILE A 50 -0.82 -2.75 1.97
C ILE A 50 -0.74 -1.23 1.88
N ALA A 51 -1.78 -0.51 2.35
CA ALA A 51 -1.81 0.95 2.36
C ALA A 51 -0.59 1.54 3.09
N GLY A 52 -0.25 1.03 4.27
CA GLY A 52 0.93 1.49 5.01
C GLY A 52 2.26 1.12 4.37
N TYR A 53 2.31 0.18 3.41
CA TYR A 53 3.52 -0.09 2.62
C TYR A 53 3.58 0.79 1.37
N VAL A 54 2.44 1.05 0.73
CA VAL A 54 2.29 2.04 -0.34
C VAL A 54 2.80 3.40 0.12
N THR A 55 2.31 3.91 1.26
CA THR A 55 2.76 5.21 1.80
C THR A 55 4.28 5.26 2.02
N ARG A 56 4.84 4.19 2.61
CA ARG A 56 6.30 4.06 2.83
C ARG A 56 7.08 3.99 1.51
N TYR A 57 6.48 3.47 0.46
CA TYR A 57 7.08 3.33 -0.87
C TYR A 57 7.07 4.67 -1.61
N MET A 58 5.96 5.41 -1.58
CA MET A 58 5.84 6.75 -2.17
C MET A 58 6.85 7.73 -1.56
N GLN A 59 6.92 7.77 -0.22
CA GLN A 59 7.91 8.59 0.50
C GLN A 59 9.38 8.30 0.14
N ARG A 60 9.67 7.08 -0.34
CA ARG A 60 11.03 6.68 -0.77
C ARG A 60 11.30 6.91 -2.26
N ARG A 61 10.28 7.20 -3.05
CA ARG A 61 10.41 7.50 -4.48
C ARG A 61 10.60 9.00 -4.74
N GLU A 62 10.09 9.85 -3.84
CA GLU A 62 10.22 11.30 -3.92
C GLU A 62 11.52 11.86 -3.33
N ASP A 63 12.24 11.05 -2.53
CA ASP A 63 13.59 11.32 -2.00
C ASP A 63 14.68 10.85 -3.00
#